data_AF-A0A924UKP2-F1
#
_entry.id   AF-A0A924UKP2-F1
#
_cell.length_a   1.000
_cell.length_b   1.000
_cell.length_c   1.000
_cell.angle_alpha   90.00
_cell.angle_beta   90.00
_cell.angle_gamma   90.00
#
_symmetry.space_group_name_H-M   'P 1'
#
loop_
_entity.id
_entity.type
_entity.pdbx_description
1 polymer ?
#
loop_
_entity_poly.entity_id
_entity_poly.type
_entity_poly.pdbx_seq_one_letter_code
_entity_poly.pdbx_strand_id
1 'polypeptide(L)'
;MDKKKTLKKPKQQLKKSMVVNGIRLQTHDPIAIFKRHKEIKKALSEALIEGDKEAFVEILSGYVRAHNILEVCRRTGLSRTVVYEAISEGGNPSLDTLCKIMVSFEKAA
;
A
#
# COMPACT_ATOMS: atom_id res chain seq x y z
N MET A 1 12.87 32.40 -30.23
CA MET A 1 13.25 32.82 -28.85
C MET A 1 12.87 31.69 -27.90
N ASP A 2 13.71 30.66 -27.86
CA ASP A 2 13.41 29.39 -27.20
C ASP A 2 13.92 29.37 -25.76
N LYS A 3 13.02 29.62 -24.80
CA LYS A 3 13.34 29.48 -23.37
C LYS A 3 13.26 28.00 -22.98
N LYS A 4 14.41 27.30 -23.02
CA LYS A 4 14.56 25.96 -22.41
C LYS A 4 14.30 26.04 -20.90
N LYS A 5 13.16 25.51 -20.45
CA LYS A 5 12.90 25.23 -19.02
C LYS A 5 13.83 24.10 -18.57
N THR A 6 14.85 24.42 -17.78
CA THR A 6 15.68 23.42 -17.12
C THR A 6 14.98 22.92 -15.86
N LEU A 7 14.53 21.66 -15.88
CA LEU A 7 13.99 20.97 -14.71
C LEU A 7 15.14 20.70 -13.72
N LYS A 8 15.14 21.40 -12.58
CA LYS A 8 16.07 21.10 -11.46
C LYS A 8 15.75 19.69 -10.95
N LYS A 9 16.69 18.74 -11.14
CA LYS A 9 16.62 17.40 -10.53
C LYS A 9 16.49 17.54 -9.01
N PRO A 10 15.57 16.82 -8.34
CA PRO A 10 15.43 16.89 -6.89
C PRO A 10 16.68 16.27 -6.25
N LYS A 11 17.28 17.01 -5.31
CA LYS A 11 18.41 16.54 -4.51
C LYS A 11 17.95 15.30 -3.73
N GLN A 12 18.50 14.12 -4.04
CA GLN A 12 18.40 12.97 -3.15
C GLN A 12 19.06 13.36 -1.83
N GLN A 13 18.25 13.66 -0.83
CA GLN A 13 18.74 13.91 0.52
C GLN A 13 19.34 12.60 1.03
N LEU A 14 20.65 12.58 1.24
CA LEU A 14 21.31 11.47 1.95
C LEU A 14 20.63 11.31 3.31
N LYS A 15 20.08 10.12 3.59
CA LYS A 15 19.46 9.79 4.87
C LYS A 15 20.51 9.93 5.98
N LYS A 16 20.46 11.04 6.72
CA LYS A 16 21.35 11.30 7.85
C LYS A 16 20.88 10.44 9.02
N SER A 17 21.66 9.43 9.42
CA SER A 17 21.38 8.70 10.67
C SER A 17 21.68 9.64 11.85
N MET A 18 20.65 10.04 12.59
CA MET A 18 20.83 10.76 13.86
C MET A 18 21.18 9.77 14.95
N VAL A 19 22.29 10.01 15.65
CA VAL A 19 22.66 9.29 16.87
C VAL A 19 22.20 10.14 18.05
N VAL A 20 21.31 9.61 18.88
CA VAL A 20 20.87 10.23 20.13
C VAL A 20 21.28 9.29 21.26
N ASN A 21 22.04 9.79 22.24
CA ASN A 21 22.50 9.02 23.41
C ASN A 21 23.20 7.68 23.05
N GLY A 22 23.99 7.63 21.98
CA GLY A 22 24.68 6.41 21.54
C GLY A 22 23.79 5.38 20.82
N ILE A 23 22.49 5.64 20.67
CA ILE A 23 21.55 4.79 19.93
C ILE A 23 21.47 5.30 18.48
N ARG A 24 21.69 4.39 17.52
CA ARG A 24 21.53 4.69 16.09
C ARG A 24 20.05 4.62 15.73
N LEU A 25 19.46 5.77 15.42
CA LEU A 25 18.09 5.81 14.92
C LEU A 25 18.06 5.44 13.44
N GLN A 26 17.19 4.50 13.09
CA GLN A 26 16.89 4.16 11.71
C GLN A 26 15.60 4.87 11.29
N THR A 27 15.54 5.33 10.04
CA THR A 27 14.29 5.86 9.50
C THR A 27 13.31 4.70 9.28
N HIS A 28 12.28 4.62 10.12
CA HIS A 28 11.18 3.67 9.95
C HIS A 28 10.10 4.27 9.03
N ASP A 29 9.85 3.64 7.89
CA ASP A 29 8.76 3.98 6.98
C ASP A 29 7.68 2.89 7.06
N PRO A 30 6.54 3.13 7.72
CA PRO A 30 5.49 2.12 7.87
C PRO A 30 4.89 1.70 6.51
N ILE A 31 4.94 2.57 5.50
CA ILE A 31 4.41 2.29 4.16
C ILE A 31 5.33 1.33 3.40
N ALA A 32 6.63 1.30 3.72
CA ALA A 32 7.61 0.45 3.04
C ALA A 32 7.28 -1.05 3.16
N ILE A 33 6.62 -1.47 4.23
CA ILE A 33 6.17 -2.85 4.44
C ILE A 33 5.22 -3.27 3.30
N PHE A 34 4.31 -2.38 2.91
CA PHE A 34 3.32 -2.63 1.87
C PHE A 34 3.90 -2.60 0.45
N LYS A 35 5.19 -2.33 0.25
CA LYS A 35 5.82 -2.48 -1.08
C LYS A 35 6.26 -3.91 -1.37
N ARG A 36 6.28 -4.78 -0.35
CA ARG A 36 6.75 -6.17 -0.46
C ARG A 36 5.56 -7.10 -0.67
N HIS A 37 5.04 -7.17 -1.89
CA HIS A 37 3.79 -7.91 -2.19
C HIS A 37 3.81 -9.37 -1.72
N LYS A 38 4.96 -10.05 -1.74
CA LYS A 38 5.08 -11.42 -1.23
C LYS A 38 4.72 -11.52 0.27
N GLU A 39 5.16 -10.57 1.08
CA GLU A 39 4.89 -10.55 2.51
C GLU A 39 3.41 -10.24 2.79
N ILE A 40 2.81 -9.32 2.02
CA ILE A 40 1.39 -8.98 2.17
C ILE A 40 0.51 -10.17 1.78
N LYS A 41 0.84 -10.86 0.68
CA LYS A 41 0.12 -12.07 0.26
C LYS A 41 0.20 -13.17 1.34
N LYS A 42 1.35 -13.33 1.98
CA LYS A 42 1.51 -14.25 3.11
C LYS A 42 0.62 -13.86 4.29
N ALA A 43 0.68 -12.59 4.72
CA ALA A 43 -0.12 -12.10 5.84
C ALA A 43 -1.64 -12.23 5.58
N LEU A 44 -2.10 -11.91 4.36
CA LEU A 44 -3.49 -12.11 3.96
C LEU A 44 -3.90 -13.59 3.98
N SER A 45 -3.00 -14.49 3.57
CA SER A 45 -3.28 -15.94 3.60
C SER A 45 -3.38 -16.45 5.04
N GLU A 46 -2.50 -15.99 5.93
CA GLU A 46 -2.51 -16.34 7.35
C GLU A 46 -3.80 -15.87 8.02
N ALA A 47 -4.17 -14.59 7.86
CA ALA A 47 -5.42 -14.04 8.38
C ALA A 47 -6.66 -14.81 7.86
N LEU A 48 -6.64 -15.21 6.58
CA LEU A 48 -7.73 -15.99 5.99
C LEU A 48 -7.83 -17.40 6.60
N ILE A 49 -6.69 -18.08 6.82
CA ILE A 49 -6.64 -19.43 7.43
C ILE A 49 -7.08 -19.39 8.89
N GLU A 50 -6.70 -18.36 9.63
CA GLU A 50 -7.08 -18.16 11.03
C GLU A 50 -8.54 -17.71 11.18
N GLY A 51 -9.20 -17.32 10.09
CA GLY A 51 -10.56 -16.79 10.10
C GLY A 51 -10.65 -15.37 10.69
N ASP A 52 -9.52 -14.67 10.80
CA ASP A 52 -9.45 -13.30 11.31
C ASP A 52 -9.80 -12.31 10.18
N LYS A 53 -11.10 -12.04 10.06
CA LYS A 53 -11.63 -11.08 9.10
C LYS A 53 -11.07 -9.67 9.34
N GLU A 54 -10.89 -9.26 10.59
CA GLU A 54 -10.50 -7.90 10.96
C GLU A 54 -9.06 -7.63 10.52
N ALA A 55 -8.15 -8.55 10.85
CA ALA A 55 -6.77 -8.50 10.37
C ALA A 55 -6.70 -8.54 8.84
N PHE A 56 -7.51 -9.39 8.19
CA PHE A 56 -7.54 -9.48 6.73
C PHE A 56 -7.91 -8.13 6.08
N VAL A 57 -8.98 -7.49 6.57
CA VAL A 57 -9.42 -6.18 6.08
C VAL A 57 -8.35 -5.12 6.37
N GLU A 58 -7.78 -5.09 7.57
CA GLU A 58 -6.74 -4.12 7.94
C GLU A 58 -5.52 -4.20 7.01
N ILE A 59 -5.02 -5.41 6.73
CA ILE A 59 -3.90 -5.63 5.82
C ILE A 59 -4.25 -5.14 4.40
N LEU A 60 -5.46 -5.45 3.93
CA LEU A 60 -5.94 -5.01 2.63
C LEU A 60 -6.06 -3.48 2.55
N SER A 61 -6.58 -2.84 3.59
CA SER A 61 -6.67 -1.38 3.71
C SER A 61 -5.29 -0.73 3.70
N GLY A 62 -4.33 -1.31 4.42
CA GLY A 62 -2.94 -0.86 4.42
C GLY A 62 -2.32 -0.92 3.03
N TYR A 63 -2.55 -2.01 2.29
CA TYR A 63 -2.10 -2.15 0.91
C TYR A 63 -2.72 -1.09 -0.01
N VAL A 64 -4.04 -0.89 0.02
CA VAL A 64 -4.72 0.10 -0.83
C VAL A 64 -4.37 1.54 -0.45
N ARG A 65 -4.02 1.82 0.81
CA ARG A 65 -3.54 3.16 1.20
C ARG A 65 -2.09 3.40 0.77
N ALA A 66 -1.26 2.36 0.80
CA ALA A 66 0.12 2.41 0.36
C ALA A 66 0.27 2.53 -1.17
N HIS A 67 -0.71 2.01 -1.92
CA HIS A 67 -0.74 2.07 -3.39
C HIS A 67 -1.89 2.96 -3.84
N ASN A 68 -1.58 4.07 -4.53
CA ASN A 68 -2.55 5.04 -5.02
C ASN A 68 -3.94 4.44 -5.36
N ILE A 69 -4.97 4.80 -4.58
CA ILE A 69 -6.32 4.23 -4.70
C ILE A 69 -6.92 4.37 -6.11
N LEU A 70 -6.56 5.44 -6.85
CA LEU A 70 -7.01 5.63 -8.23
C LEU A 70 -6.44 4.55 -9.16
N GLU A 71 -5.20 4.13 -8.90
CA GLU A 71 -4.58 3.04 -9.63
C GLU A 71 -5.25 1.70 -9.31
N VAL A 72 -5.59 1.46 -8.04
CA VAL A 72 -6.39 0.29 -7.65
C VAL A 72 -7.72 0.28 -8.40
N CYS A 73 -8.49 1.37 -8.34
CA CYS A 73 -9.77 1.49 -9.06
C CYS A 73 -9.61 1.22 -10.57
N ARG A 74 -8.58 1.78 -11.21
CA ARG A 74 -8.31 1.59 -12.65
C ARG A 74 -7.98 0.12 -12.98
N ARG A 75 -7.25 -0.57 -12.11
CA ARG A 75 -6.84 -1.97 -12.32
C ARG A 75 -7.98 -2.95 -12.07
N THR A 76 -8.84 -2.65 -11.11
CA THR A 76 -9.91 -3.56 -10.66
C THR A 76 -11.26 -3.28 -11.32
N GLY A 77 -11.44 -2.10 -11.93
CA GLY A 77 -12.73 -1.63 -12.45
C GLY A 77 -13.72 -1.24 -11.36
N LEU A 78 -13.30 -1.21 -10.09
CA LEU A 78 -14.14 -0.82 -8.97
C LEU A 78 -14.23 0.71 -8.87
N SER A 79 -15.40 1.19 -8.42
CA SER A 79 -15.54 2.61 -8.09
C SER A 79 -14.78 2.95 -6.81
N ARG A 80 -14.39 4.22 -6.64
CA ARG A 80 -13.74 4.69 -5.40
C ARG A 80 -14.58 4.38 -4.17
N THR A 81 -15.89 4.59 -4.23
CA THR A 81 -16.82 4.30 -3.13
C THR A 81 -16.75 2.84 -2.73
N VAL A 82 -16.84 1.91 -3.69
CA VAL A 82 -16.77 0.47 -3.40
C VAL A 82 -15.43 0.09 -2.79
N VAL A 83 -14.33 0.66 -3.27
CA VAL A 83 -13.00 0.41 -2.67
C VAL A 83 -12.94 0.96 -1.24
N TYR A 84 -13.48 2.15 -0.98
CA TYR A 84 -13.49 2.73 0.37
C TYR A 84 -14.35 1.93 1.36
N GLU A 85 -15.53 1.48 0.96
CA GLU A 85 -16.41 0.65 1.80
C GLU A 85 -15.81 -0.74 2.04
N ALA A 86 -15.14 -1.32 1.03
CA ALA A 86 -14.47 -2.60 1.15
C ALA A 86 -13.34 -2.59 2.20
N ILE A 87 -12.64 -1.47 2.34
CA ILE A 87 -11.44 -1.33 3.18
C ILE A 87 -11.67 -0.46 4.42
N SER A 88 -12.91 -0.07 4.69
CA SER A 88 -13.23 0.71 5.89
C SER A 88 -13.06 -0.13 7.14
N GLU A 89 -12.97 0.53 8.29
CA GLU A 89 -13.07 -0.14 9.58
C GLU A 89 -14.40 -0.92 9.65
N GLY A 90 -14.34 -2.20 10.03
CA GLY A 90 -15.51 -3.09 10.01
C GLY A 90 -16.05 -3.45 8.61
N GLY A 91 -15.36 -3.06 7.54
CA GLY A 91 -15.74 -3.36 6.15
C GLY A 91 -16.01 -4.85 5.93
N ASN A 92 -17.00 -5.15 5.09
CA ASN A 92 -17.34 -6.52 4.72
C ASN A 92 -17.38 -6.67 3.19
N PRO A 93 -16.22 -6.60 2.52
CA PRO A 93 -16.17 -6.74 1.08
C PRO A 93 -16.71 -8.12 0.66
N SER A 94 -17.50 -8.13 -0.41
CA SER A 94 -17.91 -9.40 -1.02
C SER A 94 -16.68 -10.17 -1.54
N LEU A 95 -16.81 -11.48 -1.67
CA LEU A 95 -15.75 -12.32 -2.24
C LEU A 95 -15.32 -11.83 -3.63
N ASP A 96 -16.26 -11.39 -4.47
CA ASP A 96 -15.97 -10.80 -5.79
C ASP A 96 -15.11 -9.53 -5.68
N THR A 97 -15.47 -8.61 -4.77
CA THR A 97 -14.69 -7.39 -4.53
C THR A 97 -13.28 -7.73 -4.04
N LEU A 98 -13.14 -8.69 -3.13
CA LEU A 98 -11.84 -9.18 -2.66
C LEU A 98 -11.00 -9.73 -3.80
N CYS A 99 -11.55 -10.65 -4.61
CA CYS A 99 -10.85 -11.23 -5.75
C CYS A 99 -10.37 -10.14 -6.73
N LYS A 100 -11.22 -9.16 -7.03
CA LYS A 100 -10.83 -8.02 -7.89
C LYS A 100 -9.68 -7.23 -7.29
N ILE A 101 -9.71 -6.90 -6.00
CA ILE A 101 -8.62 -6.18 -5.34
C ILE A 101 -7.33 -7.02 -5.35
N MET A 102 -7.42 -8.33 -5.13
CA MET A 102 -6.26 -9.24 -5.17
C MET A 102 -5.57 -9.28 -6.54
N VAL A 103 -6.29 -9.14 -7.65
CA VAL A 103 -5.68 -9.02 -8.99
C VAL A 103 -4.75 -7.81 -9.11
N SER A 104 -4.99 -6.74 -8.34
CA SER A 104 -4.15 -5.54 -8.38
C SER A 104 -2.71 -5.79 -7.90
N PHE A 105 -2.46 -6.88 -7.16
CA PHE A 105 -1.16 -7.24 -6.59
C PHE A 105 -0.15 -7.78 -7.61
N GLU A 106 -0.59 -8.30 -8.77
CA GLU A 106 0.33 -8.93 -9.75
C GLU A 106 0.94 -7.97 -10.76
N LYS A 107 0.27 -6.84 -11.04
CA LYS A 107 0.71 -5.87 -12.07
C LYS A 107 1.49 -4.68 -11.51
N ALA A 108 1.93 -4.73 -10.26
CA ALA A 108 2.71 -3.66 -9.62
C ALA A 108 4.24 -3.85 -9.76
N ALA A 109 4.67 -4.71 -10.70
CA ALA A 109 6.07 -4.87 -11.12
C ALA A 109 6.44 -3.86 -12.22
#